data_AF-A0A4U7AK93-F1
#
_entry.id   AF-A0A4U7AK93-F1
#
_cell.length_a   1.000
_cell.length_b   1.000
_cell.length_c   1.000
_cell.angle_alpha   90.00
_cell.angle_beta   90.00
_cell.angle_gamma   90.00
#
_symmetry.space_group_name_H-M   'P 1'
#
loop_
_entity.id
_entity.type
_entity.pdbx_description
1 polymer ?
#
loop_
_entity_poly.entity_id
_entity_poly.type
_entity_poly.pdbx_seq_one_letter_code
_entity_poly.pdbx_strand_id
1 'polypeptide(L)'
;MCCGDSTRTAVGGTIAILKSDSGMAPDLNLLFNAQETGTIASIHGSNPAHPEEGHSFDVHIQSDSLHDIIMPLLTEDSRDGDLRAPTNYQNLLHNFSLQRSPNQSSQGIFRLPFNMNLGVGGDGVIGRRIQLVHRGPNGESIIRQGIIGWN
;
A
#
# COMPACT_ATOMS: atom_id res chain seq x y z
N MET A 1 26.88 9.59 10.75
CA MET A 1 26.79 8.67 11.90
C MET A 1 26.17 7.37 11.40
N CYS A 2 26.98 6.39 11.04
CA CYS A 2 26.53 5.03 10.76
C CYS A 2 27.49 4.11 11.51
N CYS A 3 27.07 3.59 12.66
CA CYS A 3 27.86 2.69 13.48
C CYS A 3 27.09 1.38 13.65
N GLY A 4 27.73 0.26 13.28
CA GLY A 4 27.28 -1.09 13.62
C GLY A 4 27.24 -1.99 12.40
N ASP A 5 28.27 -2.82 12.24
CA ASP A 5 28.21 -4.02 11.41
C ASP A 5 27.08 -4.91 11.92
N SER A 6 25.92 -4.82 11.28
CA SER A 6 24.81 -5.73 11.53
C SER A 6 25.13 -7.05 10.82
N THR A 7 25.18 -8.15 11.57
CA THR A 7 25.22 -9.51 11.01
C THR A 7 23.89 -9.90 10.35
N ARG A 8 22.87 -9.05 10.46
CA ARG A 8 21.62 -9.17 9.75
C ARG A 8 21.88 -8.71 8.31
N THR A 9 21.96 -9.64 7.38
CA THR A 9 21.84 -9.33 5.95
C THR A 9 20.64 -8.39 5.80
N ALA A 10 20.88 -7.18 5.31
CA ALA A 10 19.79 -6.29 4.92
C ALA A 10 19.05 -7.01 3.79
N VAL A 11 18.00 -7.74 4.14
CA VAL A 11 17.06 -8.31 3.18
C VAL A 11 16.23 -7.12 2.72
N GLY A 12 16.82 -6.32 1.83
CA GLY A 12 16.22 -5.08 1.32
C GLY A 12 14.81 -5.37 0.86
N GLY A 13 13.85 -4.67 1.44
CA GLY A 13 12.44 -4.89 1.20
C GLY A 13 11.71 -3.57 1.18
N THR A 14 10.63 -3.50 0.43
CA THR A 14 9.76 -2.31 0.42
C THR A 14 8.61 -2.57 1.39
N ILE A 15 8.37 -1.67 2.35
CA ILE A 15 7.35 -1.82 3.38
C ILE A 15 6.37 -0.67 3.32
N ALA A 16 5.09 -0.95 3.55
CA ALA A 16 4.10 0.06 3.88
C ALA A 16 3.48 -0.21 5.23
N ILE A 17 3.46 0.79 6.09
CA ILE A 17 2.76 0.76 7.37
C ILE A 17 1.44 1.51 7.19
N LEU A 18 0.35 0.76 7.15
CA LEU A 18 -0.99 1.27 6.94
C LEU A 18 -1.67 1.51 8.29
N LYS A 19 -1.98 2.77 8.56
CA LYS A 19 -2.71 3.17 9.77
C LYS A 19 -4.20 3.13 9.51
N SER A 20 -4.98 2.79 10.52
CA SER A 20 -6.43 2.94 10.45
C SER A 20 -6.84 4.40 10.51
N ASP A 21 -7.79 4.78 9.65
CA ASP A 21 -8.32 6.13 9.60
C ASP A 21 -9.08 6.52 10.89
N SER A 22 -9.70 5.53 11.57
CA SER A 22 -10.43 5.75 12.82
C SER A 22 -9.56 5.59 14.07
N GLY A 23 -8.32 5.12 13.94
CA GLY A 23 -7.44 4.77 15.08
C GLY A 23 -7.95 3.63 15.97
N MET A 24 -9.13 3.07 15.69
CA MET A 24 -9.74 1.99 16.48
C MET A 24 -9.16 0.60 16.18
N ALA A 25 -8.13 0.57 15.35
CA ALA A 25 -7.77 -0.59 14.58
C ALA A 25 -6.24 -0.68 14.44
N PRO A 26 -5.61 -1.83 14.77
CA PRO A 26 -4.17 -1.98 14.67
C PRO A 26 -3.63 -1.69 13.26
N ASP A 27 -2.39 -1.22 13.23
CA ASP A 27 -1.65 -0.98 12.01
C ASP A 27 -1.45 -2.29 11.22
N LEU A 28 -1.43 -2.17 9.89
CA LEU A 28 -1.14 -3.26 8.97
C LEU A 28 0.16 -3.00 8.24
N ASN A 29 1.07 -3.96 8.27
CA ASN A 29 2.31 -3.89 7.50
C ASN A 29 2.15 -4.69 6.22
N LEU A 30 2.38 -4.05 5.08
CA LEU A 30 2.53 -4.72 3.79
C LEU A 30 4.02 -4.74 3.44
N LEU A 31 4.58 -5.93 3.22
CA LEU A 31 5.95 -6.07 2.75
C LEU A 31 5.93 -6.54 1.31
N PHE A 32 6.65 -5.85 0.44
CA PHE A 32 6.83 -6.16 -0.95
C PHE A 32 8.26 -6.63 -1.19
N ASN A 33 8.39 -7.78 -1.85
CA ASN A 33 9.65 -8.37 -2.22
C ASN A 33 9.64 -8.71 -3.71
N ALA A 34 10.65 -8.23 -4.43
CA ALA A 34 10.87 -8.59 -5.83
C ALA A 34 11.60 -9.94 -5.89
N GLN A 35 11.00 -10.92 -6.55
CA GLN A 35 11.61 -12.19 -6.89
C GLN A 35 11.81 -12.30 -8.40
N GLU A 36 12.63 -13.25 -8.84
CA GLU A 36 12.92 -13.49 -10.25
C GLU A 36 11.64 -13.72 -11.09
N THR A 37 10.61 -14.32 -10.48
CA THR A 37 9.33 -14.63 -11.13
C THR A 37 8.23 -13.59 -10.84
N GLY A 38 8.54 -12.52 -10.12
CA GLY A 38 7.65 -11.38 -9.90
C GLY A 38 7.58 -10.89 -8.46
N THR A 39 6.62 -10.04 -8.16
CA THR A 39 6.51 -9.40 -6.84
C THR A 39 5.61 -10.18 -5.89
N ILE A 40 6.10 -10.42 -4.68
CA ILE A 40 5.35 -10.99 -3.57
C ILE A 40 5.00 -9.89 -2.58
N ALA A 41 3.74 -9.81 -2.19
CA ALA A 41 3.26 -8.99 -1.09
C ALA A 41 2.93 -9.89 0.11
N SER A 42 3.39 -9.54 1.31
CA SER A 42 2.99 -10.20 2.55
C SER A 42 2.32 -9.22 3.50
N ILE A 43 1.25 -9.67 4.14
CA ILE A 43 0.49 -8.89 5.11
C ILE A 43 0.89 -9.35 6.52
N HIS A 44 1.32 -8.42 7.36
CA HIS A 44 1.67 -8.65 8.76
C HIS A 44 0.92 -7.66 9.65
N GLY A 45 0.10 -8.15 10.57
CA GLY A 45 -0.59 -7.29 11.54
C GLY A 45 -1.79 -7.99 12.16
N SER A 46 -2.21 -7.50 13.32
CA SER A 46 -3.47 -7.92 13.94
C SER A 46 -4.65 -7.31 13.18
N ASN A 47 -5.74 -8.04 13.11
CA ASN A 47 -6.92 -7.67 12.34
C ASN A 47 -7.79 -6.66 13.13
N PRO A 48 -8.24 -5.57 12.53
CA PRO A 48 -9.35 -4.79 13.02
C PRO A 48 -10.58 -5.01 12.16
N ALA A 49 -11.68 -5.17 12.86
CA ALA A 49 -13.04 -5.06 12.36
C ALA A 49 -13.53 -6.20 11.45
N HIS A 50 -14.38 -6.99 12.11
CA HIS A 50 -15.40 -7.92 11.63
C HIS A 50 -14.97 -9.27 11.02
N PRO A 51 -15.32 -10.39 11.68
CA PRO A 51 -15.09 -11.76 11.20
C PRO A 51 -16.20 -12.20 10.23
N GLU A 52 -16.55 -11.37 9.25
CA GLU A 52 -17.46 -11.81 8.20
C GLU A 52 -16.64 -12.40 7.05
N GLU A 53 -17.10 -13.55 6.55
CA GLU A 53 -16.33 -14.48 5.76
C GLU A 53 -15.84 -13.88 4.42
N GLY A 54 -14.59 -14.11 4.04
CA GLY A 54 -14.11 -13.93 2.67
C GLY A 54 -13.86 -12.49 2.21
N HIS A 55 -13.33 -11.61 3.05
CA HIS A 55 -12.99 -10.25 2.62
C HIS A 55 -11.80 -10.21 1.65
N SER A 56 -12.11 -9.83 0.40
CA SER A 56 -11.15 -9.29 -0.56
C SER A 56 -11.00 -7.79 -0.27
N PHE A 57 -9.76 -7.31 -0.21
CA PHE A 57 -9.47 -5.88 -0.10
C PHE A 57 -8.78 -5.40 -1.36
N ASP A 58 -9.15 -4.23 -1.83
CA ASP A 58 -8.48 -3.59 -2.96
C ASP A 58 -7.34 -2.70 -2.43
N VAL A 59 -6.18 -2.82 -3.06
CA VAL A 59 -4.99 -2.03 -2.73
C VAL A 59 -4.76 -1.04 -3.85
N HIS A 60 -4.80 0.25 -3.50
CA HIS A 60 -4.56 1.35 -4.42
C HIS A 60 -3.22 2.00 -4.11
N ILE A 61 -2.35 2.12 -5.12
CA ILE A 61 -1.10 2.88 -5.03
C ILE A 61 -1.21 4.07 -5.99
N GLN A 62 -1.09 5.27 -5.45
CA GLN A 62 -1.16 6.50 -6.24
C GLN A 62 0.16 6.75 -6.98
N SER A 63 0.08 7.38 -8.15
CA SER A 63 1.25 7.91 -8.87
C SER A 63 1.57 9.32 -8.39
N ASP A 64 2.84 9.70 -8.40
CA ASP A 64 3.30 11.08 -8.12
C ASP A 64 3.04 12.05 -9.29
N SER A 65 2.11 11.73 -10.20
CA SER A 65 1.96 12.40 -11.49
C SER A 65 1.45 13.84 -11.34
N LEU A 66 2.38 14.74 -11.05
CA LEU A 66 2.32 16.17 -11.35
C LEU A 66 2.69 16.48 -12.82
N HIS A 67 2.92 15.47 -13.68
CA HIS A 67 3.50 15.70 -15.02
C HIS A 67 2.63 15.37 -16.25
N ASP A 68 1.44 14.75 -16.11
CA ASP A 68 0.69 14.26 -17.29
C ASP A 68 -0.72 14.83 -17.51
N ILE A 69 -1.11 15.93 -16.84
CA ILE A 69 -2.37 16.62 -17.19
C ILE A 69 -2.07 18.08 -17.55
N ILE A 70 -1.99 18.33 -18.86
CA ILE A 70 -2.17 19.67 -19.43
C ILE A 70 -3.62 20.09 -19.17
N MET A 71 -3.90 20.67 -18.01
CA MET A 71 -5.02 21.60 -17.77
C MET A 71 -4.67 22.48 -16.54
N PRO A 72 -4.35 23.77 -16.72
CA PRO A 72 -4.12 24.68 -15.62
C PRO A 72 -5.46 25.26 -15.17
N LEU A 73 -6.17 24.57 -14.29
CA LEU A 73 -7.23 25.21 -13.52
C LEU A 73 -7.32 24.61 -12.12
N LEU A 74 -6.62 25.29 -11.20
CA LEU A 74 -6.92 25.35 -9.78
C LEU A 74 -6.98 24.01 -9.03
N THR A 75 -5.85 23.58 -8.46
CA THR A 75 -5.78 23.23 -7.03
C THR A 75 -4.34 22.96 -6.61
N GLU A 76 -3.86 23.77 -5.67
CA GLU A 76 -2.61 23.59 -4.91
C GLU A 76 -2.69 22.36 -3.98
N ASP A 77 -2.77 21.14 -4.52
CA ASP A 77 -2.97 19.95 -3.66
C ASP A 77 -2.12 18.73 -4.05
N SER A 78 -0.92 18.95 -4.60
CA SER A 78 0.10 17.89 -4.64
C SER A 78 0.81 17.81 -3.27
N ARG A 79 0.06 17.45 -2.24
CA ARG A 79 0.59 17.03 -0.94
C ARG A 79 0.68 15.51 -0.91
N ASP A 80 1.52 14.94 -1.76
CA ASP A 80 1.64 13.47 -1.92
C ASP A 80 2.01 12.74 -0.62
N GLY A 81 2.53 13.45 0.39
CA GLY A 81 2.78 12.95 1.75
C GLY A 81 1.73 13.28 2.82
N ASP A 82 0.71 14.11 2.53
CA ASP A 82 -0.35 14.45 3.47
C ASP A 82 -1.53 13.47 3.33
N LEU A 83 -1.53 12.41 4.13
CA LEU A 83 -2.60 11.41 4.15
C LEU A 83 -4.01 11.98 4.44
N ARG A 84 -4.11 13.24 4.88
CA ARG A 84 -5.38 13.93 5.11
C ARG A 84 -5.94 14.59 3.85
N ALA A 85 -5.11 14.78 2.82
CA ALA A 85 -5.54 15.33 1.54
C ALA A 85 -6.48 14.35 0.83
N PRO A 86 -7.52 14.84 0.13
CA PRO A 86 -8.48 14.00 -0.56
C PRO A 86 -7.78 13.10 -1.58
N THR A 87 -8.29 11.87 -1.70
CA THR A 87 -7.72 10.87 -2.61
C THR A 87 -8.14 11.19 -4.03
N ASN A 88 -7.19 11.52 -4.90
CA ASN A 88 -7.44 11.59 -6.33
C ASN A 88 -7.25 10.20 -6.98
N TYR A 89 -8.35 9.57 -7.37
CA TYR A 89 -8.33 8.26 -8.06
C TYR A 89 -7.98 8.34 -9.55
N GLN A 90 -7.82 9.55 -10.11
CA GLN A 90 -7.45 9.70 -11.52
C GLN A 90 -5.98 9.35 -11.80
N ASN A 91 -5.14 9.26 -10.76
CA ASN A 91 -3.71 8.99 -10.84
C ASN A 91 -3.33 7.68 -10.13
N LEU A 92 -4.01 6.57 -10.44
CA LEU A 92 -3.65 5.26 -9.89
C LEU A 92 -2.50 4.63 -10.67
N LEU A 93 -1.40 4.35 -9.99
CA LEU A 93 -0.27 3.60 -10.55
C LEU A 93 -0.56 2.09 -10.55
N HIS A 94 -1.07 1.58 -9.45
CA HIS A 94 -1.39 0.17 -9.30
C HIS A 94 -2.71 -0.02 -8.55
N ASN A 95 -3.51 -0.98 -9.01
CA ASN A 95 -4.69 -1.46 -8.34
C ASN A 95 -4.70 -3.00 -8.39
N PHE A 96 -4.81 -3.64 -7.23
CA PHE A 96 -4.93 -5.10 -7.14
C PHE A 96 -5.68 -5.53 -5.89
N SER A 97 -6.35 -6.68 -5.99
CA SER A 97 -7.10 -7.26 -4.88
C SER A 97 -6.28 -8.29 -4.11
N LEU A 98 -6.32 -8.23 -2.79
CA LEU A 98 -5.76 -9.23 -1.89
C LEU A 98 -6.91 -10.09 -1.34
N GLN A 99 -7.04 -11.31 -1.87
CA GLN A 99 -8.08 -12.26 -1.47
C GLN A 99 -7.61 -13.13 -0.30
N ARG A 100 -8.11 -12.87 0.91
CA ARG A 100 -7.80 -13.73 2.05
C ARG A 100 -8.73 -14.94 2.09
N SER A 101 -8.16 -16.14 2.08
CA SER A 101 -8.94 -17.35 2.34
C SER A 101 -9.33 -17.40 3.83
N PRO A 102 -10.57 -17.79 4.18
CA PRO A 102 -11.06 -17.81 5.57
C PRO A 102 -10.25 -18.73 6.50
N ASN A 103 -9.44 -19.64 5.94
CA ASN A 103 -8.58 -20.55 6.70
C ASN A 103 -7.14 -20.05 6.86
N GLN A 104 -6.79 -18.85 6.37
CA GLN A 104 -5.44 -18.31 6.52
C GLN A 104 -5.28 -17.52 7.82
N SER A 105 -4.22 -17.86 8.56
CA SER A 105 -3.77 -17.19 9.78
C SER A 105 -3.52 -15.69 9.54
N SER A 106 -3.28 -14.92 10.61
CA SER A 106 -3.08 -13.46 10.62
C SER A 106 -2.00 -12.93 9.66
N GLN A 107 -1.23 -13.81 9.00
CA GLN A 107 -0.28 -13.50 7.94
C GLN A 107 -0.70 -14.15 6.62
N GLY A 108 -0.69 -13.37 5.54
CA GLY A 108 -0.99 -13.85 4.19
C GLY A 108 0.14 -13.48 3.23
N ILE A 109 0.47 -14.38 2.32
CA ILE A 109 1.45 -14.17 1.25
C ILE A 109 0.71 -14.21 -0.08
N PHE A 110 0.89 -13.18 -0.89
CA PHE A 110 0.18 -12.95 -2.15
C PHE A 110 1.19 -12.70 -3.27
N ARG A 111 1.06 -13.44 -4.37
CA ARG A 111 1.80 -13.10 -5.58
C ARG A 111 1.00 -12.08 -6.36
N LEU A 112 1.62 -10.94 -6.66
CA LEU A 112 0.96 -9.89 -7.42
C LEU A 112 0.80 -10.31 -8.88
N PRO A 113 -0.25 -9.84 -9.57
CA PRO A 113 -0.48 -10.16 -10.98
C PRO A 113 0.51 -9.45 -11.93
N PHE A 114 1.35 -8.56 -11.41
CA PHE A 114 2.37 -7.81 -12.14
C PHE A 114 3.66 -7.67 -11.34
N ASN A 115 4.73 -7.31 -12.03
CA ASN A 115 6.01 -6.96 -11.41
C ASN A 115 5.97 -5.49 -11.00
N MET A 116 6.00 -5.24 -9.71
CA MET A 116 5.98 -3.89 -9.14
C MET A 116 7.42 -3.34 -9.10
N ASN A 117 7.62 -2.12 -9.61
CA ASN A 117 8.89 -1.43 -9.48
C ASN A 117 9.05 -0.93 -8.04
N LEU A 118 9.90 -1.60 -7.26
CA LEU A 118 10.18 -1.29 -5.86
C LEU A 118 11.23 -0.17 -5.68
N GLY A 119 11.44 0.67 -6.69
CA GLY A 119 12.35 1.83 -6.66
C GLY A 119 11.64 3.15 -6.31
N VAL A 120 12.38 4.25 -6.48
CA VAL A 120 11.88 5.64 -6.36
C VAL A 120 11.67 6.25 -7.74
N GLY A 121 10.65 7.11 -7.90
CA GLY A 121 10.41 7.90 -9.13
C GLY A 121 9.93 7.07 -10.32
N GLY A 122 9.43 7.73 -11.38
CA GLY A 122 8.89 7.04 -12.57
C GLY A 122 7.76 6.08 -12.17
N ASP A 123 7.92 4.80 -12.44
CA ASP A 123 6.96 3.75 -12.02
C ASP A 123 7.25 3.18 -10.62
N GLY A 124 8.27 3.69 -9.92
CA GLY A 124 8.73 3.21 -8.62
C GLY A 124 7.82 3.56 -7.45
N VAL A 125 7.44 2.58 -6.62
CA VAL A 125 6.41 2.77 -5.58
C VAL A 125 6.90 3.43 -4.28
N ILE A 126 8.20 3.58 -4.05
CA ILE A 126 8.72 4.18 -2.81
C ILE A 126 8.38 5.67 -2.75
N GLY A 127 7.89 6.12 -1.60
CA GLY A 127 7.45 7.49 -1.35
C GLY A 127 5.97 7.71 -1.66
N ARG A 128 5.28 6.71 -2.24
CA ARG A 128 3.90 6.85 -2.71
C ARG A 128 2.88 6.47 -1.67
N ARG A 129 1.71 7.08 -1.79
CA ARG A 129 0.54 6.73 -0.98
C ARG A 129 -0.01 5.37 -1.41
N ILE A 130 -0.28 4.55 -0.41
CA ILE A 130 -0.96 3.28 -0.54
C ILE A 130 -2.20 3.25 0.34
N GLN A 131 -3.28 2.71 -0.17
CA GLN A 131 -4.57 2.65 0.50
C GLN A 131 -5.15 1.25 0.40
N LEU A 132 -5.76 0.82 1.50
CA LEU A 132 -6.54 -0.40 1.59
C LEU A 132 -8.02 -0.01 1.59
N VAL A 133 -8.72 -0.44 0.55
CA VAL A 133 -10.12 -0.13 0.31
C VAL A 133 -10.97 -1.38 0.50
N HIS A 134 -12.09 -1.23 1.21
CA HIS A 134 -13.15 -2.23 1.26
C HIS A 134 -14.32 -1.77 0.42
N ARG A 135 -14.72 -2.62 -0.52
CA ARG A 135 -15.93 -2.45 -1.31
C ARG A 135 -17.05 -3.24 -0.63
N GLY A 136 -17.86 -2.52 0.15
CA GLY A 136 -19.01 -3.08 0.84
C GLY A 136 -20.34 -2.72 0.17
N PRO A 137 -21.48 -3.17 0.73
CA PRO A 137 -22.82 -2.80 0.25
C PRO A 137 -23.10 -1.29 0.30
N ASN A 138 -22.37 -0.56 1.15
CA ASN A 138 -22.48 0.90 1.30
C ASN A 138 -21.49 1.68 0.41
N GLY A 139 -20.84 1.01 -0.54
CA GLY A 139 -19.83 1.60 -1.42
C GLY A 139 -18.40 1.30 -0.99
N GLU A 140 -17.45 2.05 -1.57
CA GLU A 140 -16.03 1.93 -1.28
C GLU A 140 -15.66 2.80 -0.07
N SER A 141 -14.92 2.22 0.87
CA SER A 141 -14.39 2.93 2.03
C SER A 141 -12.91 2.63 2.20
N ILE A 142 -12.12 3.66 2.48
CA ILE A 142 -10.72 3.51 2.84
C ILE A 142 -10.66 3.03 4.29
N ILE A 143 -10.16 1.82 4.50
CA ILE A 143 -10.01 1.25 5.85
C ILE A 143 -8.69 1.72 6.46
N ARG A 144 -7.64 1.74 5.63
CA ARG A 144 -6.29 2.09 6.05
C ARG A 144 -5.51 2.75 4.94
N GLN A 145 -4.53 3.54 5.32
CA GLN A 145 -3.61 4.18 4.38
C GLN A 145 -2.24 4.41 5.00
N GLY A 146 -1.25 4.55 4.14
CA GLY A 146 0.13 4.77 4.53
C GLY A 146 0.99 5.22 3.36
N ILE A 147 2.28 5.36 3.63
CA ILE A 147 3.30 5.64 2.63
C ILE A 147 4.21 4.42 2.51
N ILE A 148 4.57 4.07 1.28
CA ILE A 148 5.51 3.00 0.98
C ILE A 148 6.93 3.51 1.22
N GLY A 149 7.72 2.80 2.03
CA GLY A 149 9.10 3.12 2.36
C GLY A 149 10.05 1.94 2.13
N TRP A 150 11.34 2.24 2.23
CA TRP A 150 12.40 1.23 2.22
C TRP A 150 12.66 0.69 3.64
N ASN A 151 12.85 -0.63 3.78
CA ASN A 151 13.20 -1.34 5.03
C ASN A 151 14.63 -1.86 4.98
#